data_AF-A0A967RP72-F1
#
_entry.id   AF-A0A967RP72-F1
#
_cell.length_a   1.000
_cell.length_b   1.000
_cell.length_c   1.000
_cell.angle_alpha   90.00
_cell.angle_beta   90.00
_cell.angle_gamma   90.00
#
_symmetry.space_group_name_H-M   'P 1'
#
loop_
_entity.id
_entity.type
_entity.pdbx_description
1 polymer ?
#
loop_
_entity_poly.entity_id
_entity_poly.type
_entity_poly.pdbx_seq_one_letter_code
_entity_poly.pdbx_strand_id
1 'polypeptide(L)' 'WQKREPENEQKLLDEYYKFKGWTHEGVPTKLTLDKLGLDDVADELIKRGLIQGDEDICYTDQSCYS' A
#
# COMPACT_ATOMS: atom_id res chain seq x y z
N TRP A 1 -20.71 17.19 11.34
CA TRP A 1 -19.32 16.81 11.69
C TRP A 1 -19.04 17.27 13.13
N GLN A 2 -19.73 16.69 14.11
CA GLN A 2 -19.86 17.30 15.45
C GLN A 2 -18.82 16.77 16.47
N LYS A 3 -18.19 15.63 16.21
CA LYS A 3 -17.08 15.09 17.02
C LYS A 3 -16.13 14.33 16.08
N ARG A 4 -14.85 14.66 16.12
CA ARG A 4 -13.77 13.95 15.41
C ARG A 4 -13.09 13.04 16.41
N GLU A 5 -12.71 11.85 15.97
CA GLU A 5 -11.97 10.88 16.79
C GLU A 5 -10.68 10.52 16.04
N PRO A 6 -9.64 11.36 16.15
CA PRO A 6 -8.44 11.26 15.30
C PRO A 6 -7.74 9.91 15.40
N GLU A 7 -7.72 9.30 16.59
CA GLU A 7 -7.10 8.00 16.82
C GLU A 7 -7.85 6.87 16.08
N ASN A 8 -9.18 6.91 16.07
CA ASN A 8 -9.99 5.92 15.36
C ASN A 8 -9.91 6.14 13.84
N GLU A 9 -9.89 7.40 13.40
CA GLU A 9 -9.69 7.76 12.00
C GLU A 9 -8.33 7.25 11.48
N GLN A 10 -7.26 7.40 12.27
CA GLN A 10 -5.93 6.91 11.92
C GLN A 10 -5.88 5.38 11.84
N LYS A 11 -6.47 4.67 12.82
CA LYS A 11 -6.53 3.20 12.78
C LYS A 11 -7.29 2.68 11.55
N LEU A 12 -8.42 3.30 11.23
CA LEU A 12 -9.18 2.93 10.03
C LEU A 12 -8.40 3.19 8.74
N LEU A 13 -7.64 4.29 8.69
CA LEU A 13 -6.79 4.60 7.55
C LEU A 13 -5.62 3.62 7.42
N ASP A 14 -4.97 3.28 8.53
CA ASP A 14 -3.87 2.31 8.55
C ASP A 14 -4.34 0.93 8.08
N GLU A 15 -5.49 0.47 8.60
CA GLU A 15 -6.11 -0.78 8.17
C GLU A 15 -6.58 -0.71 6.72
N TYR A 16 -7.01 0.46 6.22
CA TYR A 16 -7.35 0.64 4.81
C TYR A 16 -6.12 0.61 3.89
N TYR A 17 -5.01 1.23 4.28
CA TYR A 17 -3.76 1.18 3.50
C TYR A 17 -3.19 -0.22 3.47
N LYS A 18 -3.16 -0.91 4.62
CA LYS A 18 -2.93 -2.35 4.65
C LYS A 18 -3.89 -3.02 3.70
N PHE A 19 -5.20 -2.71 3.79
CA PHE A 19 -6.24 -3.30 2.94
C PHE A 19 -6.00 -3.13 1.41
N LYS A 20 -5.32 -2.06 1.02
CA LYS A 20 -5.03 -1.79 -0.39
C LYS A 20 -3.68 -2.32 -0.83
N GLY A 21 -2.86 -2.86 0.07
CA GLY A 21 -1.47 -3.17 -0.21
C GLY A 21 -0.68 -1.89 -0.45
N TRP A 22 -0.89 -0.87 0.38
CA TRP A 22 -0.21 0.42 0.34
C TRP A 22 0.70 0.58 1.54
N THR A 23 1.73 1.40 1.40
CA THR A 23 2.61 1.82 2.50
C THR A 23 1.86 2.72 3.48
N HIS A 24 2.42 2.93 4.68
CA HIS A 24 1.88 3.89 5.64
C HIS A 24 1.85 5.33 5.12
N GLU A 25 2.62 5.64 4.07
CA GLU A 25 2.59 6.93 3.39
C GLU A 25 1.47 7.04 2.35
N GLY A 26 0.65 5.99 2.18
CA GLY A 26 -0.45 5.96 1.23
C GLY A 26 -0.02 5.73 -0.21
N VAL A 27 1.17 5.15 -0.42
CA VAL A 27 1.69 4.83 -1.76
C VAL A 27 1.44 3.35 -2.05
N PRO A 28 0.90 2.99 -3.22
CA PRO A 28 0.77 1.58 -3.62
C PRO A 28 2.15 0.91 -3.69
N THR A 29 2.25 -0.30 -3.15
CA THR A 29 3.52 -1.03 -3.22
C THR A 29 3.77 -1.62 -4.60
N LYS A 30 5.02 -1.98 -4.84
CA LYS A 30 5.43 -2.67 -6.08
C LYS A 30 4.51 -3.85 -6.42
N LEU A 31 4.22 -4.70 -5.43
CA LEU A 31 3.36 -5.89 -5.63
C LEU A 31 1.93 -5.52 -6.02
N THR A 32 1.37 -4.46 -5.43
CA THR A 32 0.04 -3.97 -5.80
C THR A 32 0.03 -3.42 -7.23
N LEU A 33 1.10 -2.75 -7.65
CA LEU A 33 1.23 -2.20 -9.01
C LEU A 33 1.44 -3.30 -10.06
N ASP A 34 2.25 -4.31 -9.77
CA ASP A 34 2.47 -5.50 -10.61
C ASP A 34 1.14 -6.27 -10.82
N LYS A 35 0.37 -6.49 -9.74
CA LYS A 35 -0.98 -7.09 -9.83
C LYS A 35 -1.94 -6.31 -10.72
N LEU A 36 -1.73 -5.00 -10.88
CA LEU A 36 -2.53 -4.11 -11.73
C LEU A 36 -1.93 -3.95 -13.14
N GLY A 37 -0.78 -4.56 -13.42
CA GLY A 37 -0.05 -4.42 -14.69
C GLY A 37 0.57 -3.04 -14.89
N LEU A 38 0.94 -2.37 -13.78
CA LEU A 38 1.54 -1.02 -13.74
C LEU A 38 3.02 -1.07 -13.34
N ASP A 39 3.75 -2.04 -13.87
CA ASP A 39 5.18 -2.29 -13.56
C ASP A 39 6.07 -1.08 -13.89
N ASP A 40 5.74 -0.38 -14.98
CA ASP A 40 6.41 0.84 -15.42
C ASP A 40 6.28 1.97 -14.39
N VAL A 41 5.10 2.11 -13.77
CA VAL A 41 4.87 3.06 -12.68
C VAL A 41 5.63 2.64 -11.43
N ALA A 42 5.66 1.35 -11.10
CA ALA A 42 6.42 0.84 -9.97
C ALA A 42 7.92 1.17 -10.10
N ASP A 43 8.50 0.95 -11.27
CA ASP A 43 9.89 1.27 -11.57
C ASP A 43 10.17 2.78 -11.45
N GLU A 44 9.26 3.64 -11.89
CA GLU A 44 9.40 5.08 -11.70
C GLU A 44 9.36 5.49 -10.23
N LEU A 45 8.44 4.92 -9.44
CA LEU A 45 8.34 5.21 -8.01
C LEU A 45 9.59 4.76 -7.25
N ILE A 46 10.16 3.61 -7.60
CA ILE A 46 11.44 3.12 -7.04
C ILE A 46 12.59 4.05 -7.43
N LYS A 47 12.70 4.46 -8.70
CA LYS A 47 13.73 5.40 -9.16
C LYS A 47 13.66 6.75 -8.45
N ARG A 48 12.45 7.21 -8.12
CA ARG A 48 12.22 8.44 -7.36
C ARG A 48 12.43 8.27 -5.85
N GLY A 49 12.66 7.05 -5.37
CA GLY A 49 12.84 6.73 -3.95
C GLY A 49 11.56 6.84 -3.13
N LEU A 50 10.39 6.73 -3.77
CA LEU A 50 9.09 6.80 -3.11
C LEU A 50 8.68 5.45 -2.49
N ILE A 51 9.21 4.35 -3.04
CA ILE A 51 9.02 2.99 -2.53
C ILE A 51 10.32 2.20 -2.64
N GLN A 52 10.52 1.21 -1.76
CA GLN A 52 11.75 0.39 -1.75
C GLN A 52 11.70 -0.79 -2.74
N GLY A 53 10.51 -1.32 -3.01
CA GLY A 53 10.30 -2.42 -3.97
C GLY A 53 10.55 -3.83 -3.43
N ASP A 54 10.94 -3.97 -2.16
CA ASP A 54 11.05 -5.23 -1.38
C ASP A 54 9.98 -5.32 -0.26
N GLU A 55 9.00 -4.44 -0.33
CA GLU A 55 7.91 -4.26 0.62
C GLU A 55 6.98 -5.48 0.58
N ASP A 56 7.33 -6.47 1.40
CA ASP A 56 6.59 -7.69 1.68
C ASP A 56 5.32 -7.40 2.49
N ILE A 57 4.38 -6.68 1.89
CA ILE A 57 3.01 -6.60 2.37
C ILE A 57 2.15 -7.59 1.58
N CYS A 58 2.41 -8.87 1.81
CA CYS A 58 1.53 -9.93 1.38
C CYS A 58 0.32 -10.01 2.32
N TYR A 59 -0.86 -10.23 1.74
CA TYR A 59 -2.07 -10.39 2.51
C TYR A 59 -2.32 -11.82 2.92
N THR A 60 -2.93 -11.96 4.09
CA THR A 60 -3.31 -13.22 4.74
C THR A 60 -4.29 -14.10 3.95
N ASP A 61 -4.87 -13.65 2.83
CA ASP A 61 -5.82 -14.47 2.05
C ASP A 61 -5.59 -14.47 0.51
N GLN A 62 -4.55 -13.80 -0.01
CA GLN A 62 -4.18 -13.90 -1.42
C GLN A 62 -2.67 -14.07 -1.57
N SER A 63 -2.29 -15.33 -1.76
CA SER A 63 -0.93 -15.77 -2.05
C SER A 63 -0.28 -14.87 -3.11
N CYS A 64 0.91 -14.36 -2.80
CA CYS A 64 1.64 -13.43 -3.66
C CYS A 64 2.37 -14.12 -4.81
N TYR A 65 2.55 -15.43 -4.73
CA TYR A 65 2.82 -16.32 -5.84
C TYR A 65 1.87 -17.51 -5.69
N SER A 66 1.12 -17.85 -6.73
CA SER A 66 0.41 -19.14 -6.74
C SER A 66 1.40 -20.29 -6.55
#